data_AF-A0A7S3HAZ7-F1
#
_entry.id   AF-A0A7S3HAZ7-F1
#
_cell.length_a   1.000
_cell.length_b   1.000
_cell.length_c   1.000
_cell.angle_alpha   90.00
_cell.angle_beta   90.00
_cell.angle_gamma   90.00
#
_symmetry.space_group_name_H-M   'P 1'
#
loop_
_entity.id
_entity.type
_entity.pdbx_description
1 polymer ?
#
loop_
_entity_poly.entity_id
_entity_poly.type
_entity_poly.pdbx_seq_one_letter_code
_entity_poly.pdbx_strand_id
1 'polypeptide(L)'
;LLACAHSCGSRSGPCESLFIQYRGFNLVQASRMEILRSNVMNSIENVEDKPALGGLFGSEGFFFQQRRGHLDLRSIAAINLEKLVREVDVDVLQIHIENITFCNLREEDLRYLTDPQIVKLFRISQLMLEYLLYSQDKLVDNLNHLSHKYSEKKRGLSKKRRELVELEESTKLLRNQVKAKKQNIATLEDLLKEANRTREKELRKLRMQKGAEIPDEKHSVVKFFIAGPEGLCVE
;
A
#
# COMPACT_ATOMS: atom_id res chain seq x y z
N LEU A 1 13.68 -8.92 -11.78
CA LEU A 1 13.25 -8.82 -13.20
C LEU A 1 12.60 -10.12 -13.72
N LEU A 2 11.93 -10.92 -12.89
CA LEU A 2 11.06 -12.03 -13.33
C LEU A 2 10.18 -12.46 -12.14
N ALA A 3 8.99 -11.87 -11.97
CA ALA A 3 7.92 -12.38 -11.08
C ALA A 3 6.60 -11.57 -11.15
N CYS A 4 6.14 -11.13 -12.34
CA CYS A 4 4.82 -10.47 -12.41
C CYS A 4 4.13 -10.66 -13.76
N ALA A 5 4.08 -11.90 -14.27
CA ALA A 5 3.46 -12.22 -15.56
C ALA A 5 2.13 -12.99 -15.46
N HIS A 6 1.58 -13.23 -14.26
CA HIS A 6 0.32 -13.96 -14.11
C HIS A 6 -0.67 -13.22 -13.20
N SER A 7 -1.29 -12.17 -13.74
CA SER A 7 -2.70 -11.81 -13.51
C SER A 7 -2.91 -10.34 -13.89
N CYS A 8 -3.29 -10.09 -15.14
CA CYS A 8 -4.13 -8.93 -15.41
C CYS A 8 -4.91 -9.18 -16.70
N GLY A 9 -6.08 -9.80 -16.56
CA GLY A 9 -7.11 -9.78 -17.57
C GLY A 9 -7.69 -8.37 -17.68
N SER A 10 -7.80 -7.90 -18.91
CA SER A 10 -8.83 -6.97 -19.37
C SER A 10 -9.03 -5.70 -18.53
N ARG A 11 -8.21 -4.68 -18.78
CA ARG A 11 -8.64 -3.27 -18.81
C ARG A 11 -7.55 -2.40 -19.43
N SER A 12 -7.94 -1.72 -20.50
CA SER A 12 -7.24 -0.65 -21.18
C SER A 12 -6.78 0.44 -20.20
N GLY A 13 -5.47 0.71 -20.15
CA GLY A 13 -4.83 1.77 -19.37
C GLY A 13 -3.32 1.82 -19.68
N PRO A 14 -2.63 2.97 -19.50
CA PRO A 14 -1.40 3.30 -20.21
C PRO A 14 -0.19 2.61 -19.60
N CYS A 15 0.10 1.38 -20.03
CA CYS A 15 1.32 0.66 -19.63
C CYS A 15 2.54 0.98 -20.52
N GLU A 16 2.38 1.77 -21.59
CA GLU A 16 3.49 2.14 -22.49
C GLU A 16 4.31 3.34 -22.01
N SER A 17 3.75 4.22 -21.17
CA SER A 17 4.47 5.42 -20.71
C SER A 17 5.57 5.11 -19.69
N LEU A 18 5.46 4.01 -18.94
CA LEU A 18 6.49 3.59 -18.00
C LEU A 18 7.70 2.92 -18.69
N PHE A 19 7.53 2.41 -19.92
CA PHE A 19 8.58 1.65 -20.60
C PHE A 19 9.60 2.53 -21.32
N ILE A 20 9.20 3.73 -21.74
CA ILE A 20 10.10 4.71 -22.39
C ILE A 20 11.01 5.37 -21.35
N GLN A 21 10.58 5.47 -20.09
CA GLN A 21 11.33 6.16 -19.04
C GLN A 21 12.57 5.39 -18.55
N TYR A 22 12.67 4.08 -18.82
CA TYR A 22 13.78 3.22 -18.37
C TYR A 22 14.80 2.90 -19.46
N ARG A 23 14.55 3.24 -20.74
CA ARG A 23 15.48 2.88 -21.83
C ARG A 23 16.76 3.73 -21.88
N GLY A 24 16.74 4.94 -21.34
CA GLY A 24 17.90 5.86 -21.35
C GLY A 24 18.84 5.73 -20.14
N PHE A 25 18.74 4.66 -19.35
CA PHE A 25 19.52 4.49 -18.11
C PHE A 25 20.58 3.40 -18.28
N ASN A 26 21.83 3.79 -18.58
CA ASN A 26 22.98 2.89 -18.48
C ASN A 26 24.11 3.41 -17.58
N LEU A 27 24.74 2.43 -16.94
CA LEU A 27 25.78 2.34 -15.89
C LEU A 27 26.28 3.59 -15.13
N VAL A 28 26.59 4.72 -15.77
CA VAL A 28 27.19 5.88 -15.09
C VAL A 28 26.16 6.60 -14.20
N GLN A 29 24.90 6.68 -14.63
CA GLN A 29 23.82 7.15 -13.77
C GLN A 29 23.34 6.06 -12.79
N ALA A 30 23.54 4.78 -13.11
CA ALA A 30 23.15 3.67 -12.23
C ALA A 30 23.98 3.64 -10.95
N SER A 31 25.31 3.86 -11.03
CA SER A 31 26.17 3.94 -9.84
C SER A 31 25.85 5.16 -8.96
N ARG A 32 25.48 6.30 -9.54
CA ARG A 32 25.00 7.47 -8.76
C ARG A 32 23.58 7.25 -8.21
N MET A 33 22.73 6.51 -8.92
CA MET A 33 21.41 6.10 -8.44
C MET A 33 21.46 5.06 -7.32
N GLU A 34 22.48 4.20 -7.26
CA GLU A 34 22.65 3.25 -6.15
C GLU A 34 23.04 3.97 -4.85
N ILE A 35 23.85 5.04 -4.97
CA ILE A 35 24.17 5.95 -3.87
C ILE A 35 22.91 6.73 -3.43
N LEU A 36 22.13 7.26 -4.37
CA LEU A 36 20.85 7.92 -4.07
C LEU A 36 19.84 6.94 -3.46
N ARG A 37 19.78 5.70 -3.95
CA ARG A 37 18.89 4.65 -3.42
C ARG A 37 19.30 4.23 -2.02
N SER A 38 20.60 4.11 -1.75
CA SER A 38 21.14 3.82 -0.41
C SER A 38 20.83 4.97 0.56
N ASN A 39 21.03 6.23 0.15
CA ASN A 39 20.77 7.40 1.00
C ASN A 39 19.27 7.65 1.25
N VAL A 40 18.42 7.43 0.24
CA VAL A 40 16.95 7.50 0.38
C VAL A 40 16.44 6.34 1.24
N MET A 41 16.97 5.12 1.09
CA MET A 41 16.57 3.97 1.92
C MET A 41 17.09 4.06 3.36
N ASN A 42 18.29 4.59 3.59
CA ASN A 42 18.82 4.83 4.95
C ASN A 42 18.08 5.96 5.67
N SER A 43 17.49 6.90 4.94
CA SER A 43 16.59 7.92 5.50
C SER A 43 15.20 7.37 5.87
N ILE A 44 14.85 6.16 5.42
CA ILE A 44 13.55 5.51 5.71
C ILE A 44 13.59 4.72 7.03
N GLU A 45 14.76 4.32 7.52
CA GLU A 45 14.88 3.58 8.80
C GLU A 45 14.90 4.46 10.06
N ASN A 46 15.11 5.78 9.95
CA ASN A 46 15.12 6.66 11.11
C ASN A 46 13.89 7.60 11.10
N VAL A 47 12.86 7.18 11.81
CA VAL A 47 11.67 7.99 12.12
C VAL A 47 12.04 9.04 13.17
N GLU A 48 12.79 10.07 12.79
CA GLU A 48 12.83 11.34 13.52
C GLU A 48 12.82 12.51 12.52
N ASP A 49 11.91 13.43 12.73
CA ASP A 49 11.64 14.59 11.88
C ASP A 49 12.89 15.46 11.70
N LYS A 50 13.56 15.34 10.55
CA LYS A 50 14.49 16.35 10.04
C LYS A 50 14.33 16.49 8.52
N PRO A 51 14.00 17.68 7.99
CA PRO A 51 14.03 17.92 6.56
C PRO A 51 15.49 18.11 6.13
N ALA A 52 16.25 17.01 6.03
CA ALA A 52 17.61 17.04 5.48
C ALA A 52 17.56 16.86 3.95
N LEU A 53 16.98 17.83 3.26
CA LEU A 53 17.02 17.95 1.79
C LEU A 53 18.40 18.43 1.28
N GLY A 54 19.46 18.15 2.04
CA GLY A 54 20.85 18.59 1.79
C GLY A 54 21.86 17.47 1.56
N GLY A 55 21.44 16.18 1.57
CA GLY A 55 22.34 15.02 1.54
C GLY A 55 22.32 14.18 0.26
N LEU A 56 21.87 14.72 -0.87
CA LEU A 56 21.79 13.98 -2.14
C LEU A 56 23.16 13.77 -2.81
N PHE A 57 24.17 14.54 -2.40
CA PHE A 57 25.57 14.24 -2.67
C PHE A 57 26.12 13.60 -1.41
N GLY A 58 26.84 12.49 -1.51
CA GLY A 58 27.59 11.95 -0.37
C GLY A 58 28.42 13.08 0.27
N SER A 59 28.88 12.88 1.51
CA SER A 59 29.74 13.85 2.20
C SER A 59 31.01 14.25 1.42
N GLU A 60 31.29 13.59 0.30
CA GLU A 60 32.21 14.06 -0.72
C GLU A 60 31.41 14.79 -1.82
N GLY A 61 31.58 16.10 -1.88
CA GLY A 61 30.95 16.97 -2.87
C GLY A 61 31.30 16.61 -4.32
N PHE A 62 30.75 17.38 -5.27
CA PHE A 62 31.07 17.18 -6.68
C PHE A 62 32.53 17.55 -6.98
N PHE A 63 33.27 16.62 -7.59
CA PHE A 63 34.60 16.86 -8.14
C PHE A 63 34.60 16.55 -9.64
N PHE A 64 35.30 17.38 -10.42
CA PHE A 64 35.53 17.09 -11.83
C PHE A 64 36.46 15.89 -11.98
N GLN A 65 36.09 14.96 -12.85
CA GLN A 65 36.93 13.82 -13.21
C GLN A 65 38.10 14.28 -14.10
N GLN A 66 39.29 13.74 -13.85
CA GLN A 66 40.44 13.95 -14.73
C GLN A 66 40.13 13.42 -16.14
N ARG A 67 40.25 14.31 -17.14
CA ARG A 67 40.05 13.99 -18.55
C ARG A 67 41.15 13.06 -19.07
N ARG A 68 40.78 12.09 -19.90
CA ARG A 68 41.67 11.06 -20.47
C ARG A 68 41.21 10.69 -21.89
N GLY A 69 42.14 10.21 -22.70
CA GLY A 69 41.85 9.80 -24.08
C GLY A 69 41.74 10.96 -25.07
N HIS A 70 41.52 10.62 -26.34
CA HIS A 70 41.43 11.56 -27.46
C HIS A 70 39.99 11.69 -27.94
N LEU A 71 39.68 12.84 -28.54
CA LEU A 71 38.39 13.10 -29.17
C LEU A 71 38.25 12.26 -30.46
N ASP A 72 37.20 11.45 -30.56
CA ASP A 72 36.94 10.66 -31.76
C ASP A 72 36.24 11.50 -32.83
N LEU A 73 37.05 12.21 -33.62
CA LEU A 73 36.58 13.09 -34.69
C LEU A 73 35.83 12.35 -35.80
N ARG A 74 36.17 11.09 -36.07
CA ARG A 74 35.52 10.30 -37.12
C ARG A 74 34.09 9.97 -36.73
N SER A 75 33.91 9.56 -35.48
CA SER A 75 32.60 9.29 -34.89
C SER A 75 31.73 10.56 -34.87
N ILE A 76 32.29 11.70 -34.45
CA ILE A 76 31.60 12.99 -34.46
C ILE A 76 31.23 13.45 -35.88
N ALA A 77 32.11 13.25 -36.86
CA ALA A 77 31.87 13.59 -38.25
C ALA A 77 30.73 12.75 -38.87
N ALA A 78 30.49 11.53 -38.40
CA ALA A 78 29.40 10.67 -38.89
C ALA A 78 28.00 11.06 -38.38
N ILE A 79 27.90 11.82 -37.29
CA ILE A 79 26.61 12.19 -36.67
C ILE A 79 25.77 13.05 -37.62
N ASN A 80 24.55 12.65 -37.93
CA ASN A 80 23.62 13.52 -38.64
C ASN A 80 22.87 14.41 -37.63
N LEU A 81 23.25 15.68 -37.53
CA LEU A 81 22.66 16.63 -36.57
C LEU A 81 21.18 16.91 -36.84
N GLU A 82 20.78 17.00 -38.11
CA GLU A 82 19.38 17.27 -38.47
C GLU A 82 18.48 16.11 -38.05
N LYS A 83 18.97 14.88 -38.26
CA LYS A 83 18.29 13.67 -37.80
C LYS A 83 18.20 13.65 -36.27
N LEU A 84 19.32 13.91 -35.59
CA LEU A 84 19.42 13.92 -34.13
C LEU A 84 18.41 14.88 -33.49
N VAL A 85 18.30 16.11 -34.03
CA VAL A 85 17.36 17.12 -33.53
C VAL A 85 15.91 16.74 -33.85
N ARG A 86 15.64 16.28 -35.07
CA ARG A 86 14.27 15.94 -35.49
C ARG A 86 13.69 14.74 -34.74
N GLU A 87 14.52 13.72 -34.53
CA GLU A 87 14.09 12.45 -33.93
C GLU A 87 14.34 12.39 -32.42
N VAL A 88 15.04 13.39 -31.85
CA VAL A 88 15.43 13.44 -30.44
C VAL A 88 16.10 12.12 -30.04
N ASP A 89 17.08 11.70 -30.85
CA ASP A 89 17.78 10.42 -30.69
C ASP A 89 18.78 10.50 -29.53
N VAL A 90 18.25 10.30 -28.32
CA VAL A 90 19.02 10.36 -27.06
C VAL A 90 20.08 9.26 -27.02
N ASP A 91 19.86 8.12 -27.67
CA ASP A 91 20.80 6.99 -27.65
C ASP A 91 22.09 7.39 -28.39
N VAL A 92 21.97 8.04 -29.56
CA VAL A 92 23.11 8.61 -30.27
C VAL A 92 23.80 9.70 -29.45
N LEU A 93 23.04 10.60 -28.81
CA LEU A 93 23.61 11.65 -27.97
C LEU A 93 24.42 11.06 -26.80
N GLN A 94 23.90 10.03 -26.14
CA GLN A 94 24.52 9.40 -24.97
C GLN A 94 25.86 8.72 -25.30
N ILE A 95 25.96 8.05 -26.45
CA ILE A 95 27.21 7.40 -26.89
C ILE A 95 28.34 8.45 -27.02
N HIS A 96 28.01 9.67 -27.42
CA HIS A 96 29.00 10.74 -27.63
C HIS A 96 29.22 11.62 -26.40
N ILE A 97 28.30 11.64 -25.43
CA ILE A 97 28.45 12.39 -24.18
C ILE A 97 29.75 12.01 -23.48
N GLU A 98 30.01 10.74 -23.23
CA GLU A 98 31.21 10.33 -22.49
C GLU A 98 32.51 10.71 -23.21
N ASN A 99 32.54 10.53 -24.54
CA ASN A 99 33.70 10.87 -25.36
C ASN A 99 33.99 12.37 -25.27
N ILE A 100 32.98 13.22 -25.49
CA ILE A 100 33.17 14.68 -25.49
C ILE A 100 33.39 15.23 -24.07
N THR A 101 32.74 14.67 -23.04
CA THR A 101 32.86 15.17 -21.66
C THR A 101 34.17 14.78 -20.99
N PHE A 102 34.80 13.66 -21.38
CA PHE A 102 35.98 13.15 -20.70
C PHE A 102 37.25 13.12 -21.56
N CYS A 103 37.19 13.42 -22.86
CA CYS A 103 38.39 13.53 -23.68
C CYS A 103 39.33 14.64 -23.17
N ASN A 104 40.63 14.42 -23.31
CA ASN A 104 41.64 15.44 -23.07
C ASN A 104 41.96 16.16 -24.38
N LEU A 105 41.23 17.23 -24.68
CA LEU A 105 41.43 18.03 -25.89
C LEU A 105 42.64 18.95 -25.70
N ARG A 106 43.70 18.76 -26.50
CA ARG A 106 44.90 19.59 -26.50
C ARG A 106 44.93 20.51 -27.73
N GLU A 107 45.73 21.56 -27.69
CA GLU A 107 45.88 22.51 -28.80
C GLU A 107 46.38 21.84 -30.09
N GLU A 108 47.23 20.82 -29.95
CA GLU A 108 47.69 20.00 -31.08
C GLU A 108 46.56 19.24 -31.79
N ASP A 109 45.52 18.82 -31.06
CA ASP A 109 44.36 18.15 -31.64
C ASP A 109 43.51 19.13 -32.47
N LEU A 110 43.52 20.42 -32.10
CA LEU A 110 42.83 21.49 -32.82
C LEU A 110 43.44 21.75 -34.21
N ARG A 111 44.73 21.42 -34.41
CA ARG A 111 45.40 21.60 -35.71
C ARG A 111 44.86 20.69 -36.80
N TYR A 112 44.25 19.57 -36.40
CA TYR A 112 43.65 18.58 -37.30
C TYR A 112 42.14 18.78 -37.46
N LEU A 113 41.55 19.72 -36.71
CA LEU A 113 40.15 20.08 -36.80
C LEU A 113 39.93 21.13 -37.89
N THR A 114 38.96 20.85 -38.76
CA THR A 114 38.43 21.85 -39.71
C THR A 114 37.32 22.68 -39.05
N ASP A 115 37.13 23.92 -39.49
CA ASP A 115 36.06 24.80 -38.96
C ASP A 115 34.68 24.13 -38.92
N PRO A 116 34.24 23.36 -39.94
CA PRO A 116 32.95 22.66 -39.88
C PRO A 116 32.87 21.61 -38.77
N GLN A 117 33.98 20.94 -38.44
CA GLN A 117 34.02 19.95 -37.36
C GLN A 117 33.95 20.62 -35.99
N ILE A 118 34.57 21.79 -35.83
CA ILE A 118 34.49 22.58 -34.59
C ILE A 118 33.06 23.06 -34.34
N VAL A 119 32.42 23.63 -35.38
CA VAL A 119 31.01 24.05 -35.30
C VAL A 119 30.11 22.87 -34.96
N LYS A 120 30.35 21.71 -35.59
CA LYS A 120 29.58 20.49 -35.32
C LYS A 120 29.76 20.00 -33.88
N LEU A 121 30.99 19.96 -33.38
CA LEU A 121 31.30 19.59 -32.00
C LEU A 121 30.59 20.53 -31.00
N PHE A 122 30.61 21.83 -31.26
CA PHE A 122 29.95 22.81 -30.42
C PHE A 122 28.43 22.62 -30.41
N ARG A 123 27.82 22.38 -31.59
CA ARG A 123 26.38 22.08 -31.68
C ARG A 123 25.99 20.80 -30.94
N ILE A 124 26.81 19.74 -31.01
CA ILE A 124 26.58 18.53 -30.21
C ILE A 124 26.66 18.87 -28.73
N SER A 125 27.66 19.65 -28.32
CA SER A 125 27.80 20.12 -26.94
C SER A 125 26.57 20.89 -26.44
N GLN A 126 26.00 21.75 -27.29
CA GLN A 126 24.75 22.45 -26.97
C GLN A 126 23.59 21.48 -26.74
N LEU A 127 23.39 20.49 -27.61
CA LEU A 127 22.33 19.49 -27.46
C LEU A 127 22.54 18.61 -26.22
N MET A 128 23.80 18.26 -25.90
CA MET A 128 24.12 17.52 -24.68
C MET A 128 23.78 18.33 -23.42
N LEU A 129 24.13 19.62 -23.38
CA LEU A 129 23.79 20.50 -22.26
C LEU A 129 22.27 20.68 -22.13
N GLU A 130 21.57 20.89 -23.24
CA GLU A 130 20.10 21.02 -23.26
C GLU A 130 19.43 19.74 -22.71
N TYR A 131 19.87 18.56 -23.14
CA TYR A 131 19.38 17.30 -22.62
C TYR A 131 19.69 17.11 -21.13
N LEU A 132 20.89 17.48 -20.68
CA LEU A 132 21.26 17.37 -19.26
C LEU A 132 20.43 18.30 -18.37
N LEU A 133 20.16 19.53 -18.81
CA LEU A 133 19.29 20.47 -18.10
C LEU A 133 17.86 19.93 -18.05
N TYR A 134 17.32 19.47 -19.18
CA TYR A 134 15.99 18.83 -19.22
C TYR A 134 15.90 17.62 -18.28
N SER A 135 16.93 16.77 -18.27
CA SER A 135 16.99 15.60 -17.39
C SER A 135 17.05 16.00 -15.92
N GLN A 136 17.75 17.08 -15.58
CA GLN A 136 17.82 17.61 -14.22
C GLN A 136 16.43 18.08 -13.76
N ASP A 137 15.75 18.89 -14.57
CA ASP A 137 14.42 19.40 -14.25
C ASP A 137 13.41 18.24 -14.08
N LYS A 138 13.43 17.27 -15.01
CA LYS A 138 12.57 16.08 -14.91
C LYS A 138 12.86 15.23 -13.69
N LEU A 139 14.13 15.12 -13.29
CA LEU A 139 14.49 14.40 -12.07
C LEU A 139 13.96 15.13 -10.83
N VAL A 140 14.08 16.46 -10.78
CA VAL A 140 13.54 17.28 -9.68
C VAL A 140 12.02 17.14 -9.61
N ASP A 141 11.31 17.27 -10.74
CA ASP A 141 9.86 17.09 -10.81
C ASP A 141 9.43 15.70 -10.30
N ASN A 142 10.11 14.64 -10.75
CA ASN A 142 9.82 13.27 -10.34
C ASN A 142 10.08 13.04 -8.85
N LEU A 143 11.17 13.60 -8.30
CA LEU A 143 11.47 13.53 -6.87
C LEU A 143 10.42 14.26 -6.04
N ASN A 144 10.01 15.46 -6.46
CA ASN A 144 8.97 16.23 -5.79
C ASN A 144 7.63 15.47 -5.78
N HIS A 145 7.23 14.93 -6.93
CA HIS A 145 6.00 14.15 -7.05
C HIS A 145 6.05 12.85 -6.23
N LEU A 146 7.19 12.15 -6.21
CA LEU A 146 7.35 10.94 -5.41
C LEU A 146 7.35 11.26 -3.90
N SER A 147 8.01 12.35 -3.50
CA SER A 147 8.00 12.87 -2.14
C SER A 147 6.59 13.21 -1.68
N HIS A 148 5.79 13.87 -2.54
CA HIS A 148 4.39 14.17 -2.25
C HIS A 148 3.57 12.89 -2.06
N LYS A 149 3.65 11.93 -3.00
CA LYS A 149 2.97 10.64 -2.89
C LYS A 149 3.35 9.87 -1.63
N TYR A 150 4.63 9.91 -1.27
CA TYR A 150 5.12 9.28 -0.04
C TYR A 150 4.50 9.95 1.19
N SER A 151 4.50 11.28 1.25
CA SER A 151 3.88 12.05 2.34
C SER A 151 2.38 11.74 2.50
N GLU A 152 1.65 11.68 1.38
CA GLU A 152 0.23 11.32 1.39
C GLU A 152 0.00 9.90 1.91
N LYS A 153 0.81 8.94 1.45
CA LYS A 153 0.71 7.55 1.91
C LYS A 153 1.07 7.41 3.39
N LYS A 154 2.09 8.13 3.86
CA LYS A 154 2.48 8.22 5.29
C LYS A 154 1.34 8.78 6.13
N ARG A 155 0.70 9.87 5.69
CA ARG A 155 -0.48 10.46 6.34
C ARG A 155 -1.67 9.50 6.37
N GLY A 156 -1.95 8.82 5.25
CA GLY A 156 -3.01 7.82 5.14
C GLY A 156 -2.80 6.65 6.10
N LEU A 157 -1.58 6.14 6.19
CA LEU A 157 -1.21 5.06 7.11
C LEU A 157 -1.35 5.48 8.57
N SER A 158 -0.91 6.70 8.93
CA SER A 158 -1.10 7.25 10.27
C SER A 158 -2.58 7.36 10.65
N LYS A 159 -3.43 7.84 9.73
CA LYS A 159 -4.88 7.88 9.94
C LYS A 159 -5.47 6.48 10.16
N LYS A 160 -5.12 5.51 9.30
CA LYS A 160 -5.58 4.13 9.43
C LYS A 160 -5.13 3.47 10.73
N ARG A 161 -3.92 3.79 11.21
CA ARG A 161 -3.41 3.29 12.49
C ARG A 161 -4.23 3.81 13.67
N ARG A 162 -4.68 5.08 13.64
CA ARG A 162 -5.59 5.64 14.65
C ARG A 162 -6.97 4.97 14.60
N GLU A 163 -7.55 4.85 13.40
CA GLU A 163 -8.84 4.17 13.22
C GLU A 163 -8.82 2.72 13.74
N LEU A 164 -7.71 2.00 13.57
CA LEU A 164 -7.55 0.64 14.11
C LEU A 164 -7.59 0.61 15.64
N VAL A 165 -6.92 1.55 16.31
CA VAL A 165 -6.92 1.64 17.78
C VAL A 165 -8.33 1.92 18.30
N GLU A 166 -9.02 2.91 17.72
CA GLU A 166 -10.40 3.26 18.09
C GLU A 166 -11.36 2.08 17.89
N LEU A 167 -11.24 1.37 16.77
CA LEU A 167 -12.07 0.19 16.49
C LEU A 167 -11.77 -0.97 17.44
N GLU A 168 -10.50 -1.17 17.81
CA GLU A 168 -10.11 -2.19 18.78
C GLU A 168 -10.69 -1.90 20.17
N GLU A 169 -10.65 -0.65 20.62
CA GLU A 169 -11.26 -0.19 21.88
C GLU A 169 -12.78 -0.39 21.88
N SER A 170 -13.46 0.04 20.81
CA SER A 170 -14.90 -0.17 20.63
C SER A 170 -15.28 -1.64 20.66
N THR A 171 -14.49 -2.49 20.00
CA THR A 171 -14.70 -3.95 19.98
C THR A 171 -14.53 -4.55 21.38
N LYS A 172 -13.51 -4.10 22.15
CA LYS A 172 -13.32 -4.52 23.55
C LYS A 172 -14.50 -4.12 24.41
N LEU A 173 -14.98 -2.89 24.29
CA LEU A 173 -16.14 -2.39 25.03
C LEU A 173 -17.40 -3.21 24.73
N LEU A 174 -17.72 -3.44 23.45
CA LEU A 174 -18.87 -4.23 23.03
C LEU A 174 -18.77 -5.68 23.53
N ARG A 175 -17.59 -6.31 23.45
CA ARG A 175 -17.38 -7.65 24.01
C ARG A 175 -17.66 -7.71 25.51
N ASN A 176 -17.22 -6.70 26.27
CA ASN A 176 -17.48 -6.61 27.70
C ASN A 176 -18.97 -6.43 28.00
N GLN A 177 -19.68 -5.57 27.24
CA GLN A 177 -21.12 -5.40 27.38
C GLN A 177 -21.90 -6.69 27.08
N VAL A 178 -21.51 -7.41 26.01
CA VAL A 178 -22.13 -8.70 25.67
C VAL A 178 -21.90 -9.71 26.80
N LYS A 179 -20.68 -9.78 27.36
CA LYS A 179 -20.37 -10.66 28.49
C LYS A 179 -21.23 -10.33 29.72
N ALA A 180 -21.33 -9.05 30.08
CA ALA A 180 -22.14 -8.59 31.22
C ALA A 180 -23.63 -8.92 31.02
N LYS A 181 -24.19 -8.65 29.83
CA LYS A 181 -25.58 -8.99 29.51
C LYS A 181 -25.84 -10.50 29.59
N LYS A 182 -24.92 -11.34 29.10
CA LYS A 182 -25.02 -12.82 29.22
C LYS A 182 -25.02 -13.27 30.68
N GLN A 183 -24.14 -12.71 31.52
CA GLN A 183 -24.11 -13.01 32.95
C GLN A 183 -25.41 -12.61 33.64
N ASN A 184 -25.94 -11.40 33.36
CA ASN A 184 -27.21 -10.94 33.91
C ASN A 184 -28.38 -11.86 33.52
N ILE A 185 -28.44 -12.29 32.26
CA ILE A 185 -29.48 -13.23 31.79
C ILE A 185 -29.39 -14.55 32.56
N ALA A 186 -28.19 -15.13 32.69
CA ALA A 186 -28.00 -16.38 33.44
C ALA A 186 -28.46 -16.25 34.90
N THR A 187 -28.10 -15.16 35.57
CA THR A 187 -28.56 -14.89 36.94
C THR A 187 -30.08 -14.77 37.03
N LEU A 188 -30.71 -14.05 36.10
CA LEU A 188 -32.16 -13.91 36.05
C LEU A 188 -32.86 -15.24 35.77
N GLU A 189 -32.31 -16.07 34.89
CA GLU A 189 -32.81 -17.43 34.62
C GLU A 189 -32.75 -18.31 35.87
N ASP A 190 -31.66 -18.25 36.64
CA ASP A 190 -31.49 -19.04 37.86
C ASP A 190 -32.43 -18.58 38.97
N LEU A 191 -32.62 -17.26 39.13
CA LEU A 191 -33.62 -16.70 40.06
C LEU A 191 -35.04 -17.14 39.68
N LEU A 192 -35.39 -17.13 38.39
CA LEU A 192 -36.69 -17.61 37.91
C LEU A 192 -36.89 -19.11 38.15
N LYS A 193 -35.86 -19.93 37.95
CA LYS A 193 -35.91 -21.38 38.27
C LYS A 193 -36.14 -21.61 39.76
N GLU A 194 -35.45 -20.87 40.63
CA GLU A 194 -35.61 -21.03 42.09
C GLU A 194 -36.97 -20.53 42.58
N ALA A 195 -37.47 -19.42 42.04
CA ALA A 195 -38.83 -18.94 42.31
C ALA A 195 -39.88 -19.97 41.89
N ASN A 196 -39.70 -20.59 40.71
CA ASN A 196 -40.58 -21.67 40.25
C ASN A 196 -40.54 -22.90 41.16
N ARG A 197 -39.35 -23.35 41.59
CA ARG A 197 -39.21 -24.46 42.55
C ARG A 197 -39.90 -24.15 43.89
N THR A 198 -39.77 -22.92 44.38
CA THR A 198 -40.38 -22.49 45.65
C THR A 198 -41.91 -22.50 45.53
N ARG A 199 -42.44 -21.91 44.45
CA ARG A 199 -43.87 -21.93 44.12
C ARG A 199 -44.41 -23.35 44.01
N GLU A 200 -43.68 -24.27 43.39
CA GLU A 200 -44.08 -25.69 43.30
C GLU A 200 -44.11 -26.38 44.67
N LYS A 201 -43.13 -26.11 45.54
CA LYS A 201 -43.11 -26.64 46.91
C LYS A 201 -44.31 -26.12 47.71
N GLU A 202 -44.65 -24.84 47.59
CA GLU A 202 -45.82 -24.24 48.24
C GLU A 202 -47.13 -24.83 47.72
N LEU A 203 -47.28 -24.96 46.41
CA LEU A 203 -48.42 -25.64 45.79
C LEU A 203 -48.57 -27.08 46.28
N ARG A 204 -47.47 -27.81 46.46
CA ARG A 204 -47.48 -29.16 47.05
C ARG A 204 -47.94 -29.13 48.51
N LYS A 205 -47.46 -28.20 49.33
CA LYS A 205 -47.90 -28.06 50.74
C LYS A 205 -49.39 -27.76 50.84
N LEU A 206 -49.90 -26.85 50.00
CA LEU A 206 -51.33 -26.51 49.94
C LEU A 206 -52.19 -27.71 49.54
N ARG A 207 -51.71 -28.56 48.63
CA ARG A 207 -52.39 -29.82 48.28
C ARG A 207 -52.44 -30.81 49.46
N MET A 208 -51.36 -30.92 50.23
CA MET A 208 -51.32 -31.80 51.41
C MET A 208 -52.24 -31.29 52.54
N GLN A 209 -52.34 -29.97 52.73
CA GLN A 209 -53.28 -29.38 53.69
C GLN A 209 -54.75 -29.58 53.29
N LYS A 210 -55.09 -29.42 52.00
CA LYS A 210 -56.43 -29.72 51.50
C LYS A 210 -56.78 -31.22 51.50
N GLY A 211 -55.78 -32.11 51.57
CA GLY A 211 -55.99 -33.55 51.74
C GLY A 211 -56.17 -33.99 53.20
N ALA A 212 -55.96 -33.10 54.18
CA ALA A 212 -56.13 -33.38 55.61
C ALA A 212 -57.49 -32.92 56.17
N GLU A 213 -58.27 -32.16 55.40
CA GLU A 213 -59.70 -31.91 55.64
C GLU A 213 -60.53 -32.75 54.66
N ILE A 214 -60.64 -34.05 54.96
CA ILE A 214 -61.77 -34.84 54.47
C ILE A 214 -62.62 -35.14 55.71
N PRO A 215 -63.75 -34.44 55.92
CA PRO A 215 -64.83 -35.03 56.67
C PRO A 215 -65.29 -36.26 55.87
N ASP A 216 -65.35 -37.37 56.59
CA ASP A 216 -65.87 -38.65 56.13
C ASP A 216 -67.33 -38.49 55.67
N GLU A 217 -67.53 -38.03 54.44
CA GLU A 217 -68.86 -37.86 53.87
C GLU A 217 -68.99 -38.78 52.65
N LYS A 218 -69.52 -39.96 52.95
CA LYS A 218 -69.98 -41.00 52.03
C LYS A 218 -70.89 -40.39 50.96
N HIS A 219 -70.31 -39.88 49.87
CA HIS A 219 -71.07 -39.49 48.70
C HIS A 219 -71.37 -40.72 47.86
N SER A 220 -72.62 -41.17 47.99
CA SER A 220 -73.30 -42.08 47.08
C SER A 220 -72.95 -41.74 45.63
N VAL A 221 -72.37 -42.71 44.93
CA VAL A 221 -72.18 -42.65 43.47
C VAL A 221 -73.57 -42.75 42.84
N VAL A 222 -74.18 -41.60 42.52
CA VAL A 222 -75.36 -41.59 41.64
C VAL A 222 -74.87 -41.79 40.22
N LYS A 223 -74.90 -43.05 39.75
CA LYS A 223 -74.80 -43.39 38.33
C LYS A 223 -76.04 -42.84 37.63
N PHE A 224 -75.89 -41.76 36.88
CA PHE A 224 -76.91 -41.35 35.91
C PHE A 224 -76.84 -42.30 34.70
N PHE A 225 -77.86 -43.15 34.55
CA PHE A 225 -78.14 -43.85 33.31
C PHE A 225 -78.98 -42.93 32.43
N ILE A 226 -78.41 -42.50 31.30
CA ILE A 226 -79.19 -41.94 30.20
C ILE A 226 -79.55 -43.12 29.29
N ALA A 227 -80.82 -43.53 29.34
CA ALA A 227 -81.37 -44.51 28.42
C ALA A 227 -81.76 -43.80 27.11
N GLY A 228 -80.98 -44.04 26.04
CA GLY A 228 -81.38 -43.76 24.67
C GLY A 228 -82.14 -44.96 24.06
N PRO A 229 -83.06 -44.77 23.10
CA PRO A 229 -84.03 -45.81 22.72
C PRO A 229 -83.50 -46.94 21.82
N GLU A 230 -82.23 -46.95 21.40
CA GLU A 230 -81.73 -47.98 20.48
C GLU A 230 -80.43 -48.60 21.00
N GLY A 231 -80.57 -49.82 21.53
CA GLY A 231 -79.72 -50.98 21.22
C GLY A 231 -78.20 -50.86 21.28
N LEU A 232 -77.67 -51.58 22.27
CA LEU A 232 -76.39 -52.27 22.33
C LEU A 232 -75.11 -51.52 22.73
N CYS A 233 -74.56 -52.09 23.80
CA CYS A 233 -73.38 -51.78 24.58
C CYS A 233 -72.07 -52.33 23.97
N VAL A 234 -71.00 -51.99 24.71
CA VAL A 234 -69.70 -52.70 24.86
C VAL A 234 -68.64 -52.26 23.83
N GLU A 235 -67.46 -51.74 24.18
CA GLU A 235 -66.71 -51.58 25.45
C GLU A 235 -65.93 -50.26 25.43
#